data_AF-A0A949AK33-F1
#
_entry.id   AF-A0A949AK33-F1
#
_cell.length_a   1.000
_cell.length_b   1.000
_cell.length_c   1.000
_cell.angle_alpha   90.00
_cell.angle_beta   90.00
_cell.angle_gamma   90.00
#
_symmetry.space_group_name_H-M   'P 1'
#
loop_
_entity.id
_entity.type
_entity.pdbx_description
1 polymer ?
#
loop_
_entity_poly.entity_id
_entity_poly.type
_entity_poly.pdbx_seq_one_letter_code
_entity_poly.pdbx_strand_id
1 'polypeptide(L)'
;AEMPGMYKKDDYDLAGFAVGIVEKSKIIDGSDIKAGDRVIGLPSSGFHSNGYSLVRRALSSSQQKKYAKEILEPTKIYAKEILAILEKFENEAARSSKNIKAIAHITGGAFYEKLTKVLPLGKCFSINKGSWVIPKIFEIVQNSGKIDEKEMYRTFNMGIGLAIVVDKRIAGEVEKFLKKKRIKFFSIGEVVKDNKRKIVFNA
;
A
#
# COMPACT_ATOMS: atom_id res chain seq x y z
N ALA A 1 16.25 9.00 -25.44
CA ALA A 1 17.21 8.35 -26.35
C ALA A 1 16.42 7.63 -27.43
N GLU A 2 16.90 7.60 -28.67
CA GLU A 2 16.26 6.86 -29.76
C GLU A 2 17.00 5.53 -29.97
N MET A 3 16.29 4.42 -29.87
CA MET A 3 16.87 3.07 -29.95
C MET A 3 16.05 2.19 -30.92
N PRO A 4 16.11 2.45 -32.24
CA PRO A 4 15.24 1.82 -33.25
C PRO A 4 15.45 0.31 -33.40
N GLY A 5 16.60 -0.23 -32.98
CA GLY A 5 16.85 -1.68 -32.93
C GLY A 5 16.29 -2.37 -31.68
N MET A 6 15.83 -1.61 -30.68
CA MET A 6 15.36 -2.14 -29.38
C MET A 6 13.85 -1.98 -29.20
N TYR A 7 13.26 -0.86 -29.62
CA TYR A 7 11.83 -0.57 -29.48
C TYR A 7 11.11 -0.68 -30.82
N LYS A 8 9.89 -1.25 -30.80
CA LYS A 8 9.00 -1.22 -31.98
C LYS A 8 8.43 0.19 -32.17
N LYS A 9 7.83 0.43 -33.34
CA LYS A 9 7.39 1.75 -33.80
C LYS A 9 6.56 2.55 -32.78
N ASP A 10 5.75 1.88 -31.96
CA ASP A 10 4.86 2.53 -30.98
C ASP A 10 5.27 2.24 -29.51
N ASP A 11 6.38 1.54 -29.30
CA ASP A 11 6.89 1.24 -27.96
C ASP A 11 7.81 2.37 -27.51
N TYR A 12 7.62 2.83 -26.27
CA TYR A 12 8.55 3.71 -25.59
C TYR A 12 8.66 3.30 -24.12
N ASP A 13 9.79 3.64 -23.50
CA ASP A 13 10.03 3.40 -22.08
C ASP A 13 10.33 4.73 -21.38
N LEU A 14 9.90 4.83 -20.12
CA LEU A 14 10.01 6.03 -19.32
C LEU A 14 10.64 5.70 -17.96
N ALA A 15 11.79 6.31 -17.69
CA ALA A 15 12.43 6.27 -16.39
C ALA A 15 12.22 7.60 -15.65
N GLY A 16 11.77 7.53 -14.40
CA GLY A 16 11.64 8.68 -13.51
C GLY A 16 12.68 8.66 -12.38
N PHE A 17 13.13 9.84 -11.96
CA PHE A 17 14.09 10.00 -10.87
C PHE A 17 13.59 11.04 -9.86
N ALA A 18 13.77 10.78 -8.57
CA ALA A 18 13.40 11.69 -7.49
C ALA A 18 14.43 11.65 -6.35
N VAL A 19 14.66 12.80 -5.71
CA VAL A 19 15.52 12.96 -4.52
C VAL A 19 14.70 13.56 -3.40
N GLY A 20 14.80 12.99 -2.20
CA GLY A 20 14.19 13.50 -0.98
C GLY A 20 15.24 13.65 0.13
N ILE A 21 14.95 14.50 1.12
CA ILE A 21 15.82 14.77 2.26
C ILE A 21 15.08 14.40 3.54
N VAL A 22 15.78 13.76 4.48
CA VAL A 22 15.26 13.43 5.81
C VAL A 22 16.38 13.56 6.83
N GLU A 23 16.08 14.09 8.02
CA GLU A 23 17.01 14.04 9.14
C GLU A 23 17.23 12.59 9.58
N LYS A 24 18.48 12.21 9.87
CA LYS A 24 18.83 10.84 10.26
C LYS A 24 18.01 10.31 11.44
N SER A 25 17.74 11.17 12.43
CA SER A 25 16.93 10.84 13.62
C SER A 25 15.45 10.61 13.29
N LYS A 26 14.94 11.17 12.18
CA LYS A 26 13.54 11.08 11.74
C LYS A 26 13.29 9.93 10.75
N ILE A 27 14.30 9.12 10.43
CA ILE A 27 14.15 7.97 9.53
C ILE A 27 13.19 6.93 10.14
N ILE A 28 12.12 6.59 9.42
CA ILE A 28 11.16 5.55 9.81
C ILE A 28 11.53 4.25 9.10
N ASP A 29 11.93 3.22 9.86
CA ASP A 29 12.49 1.97 9.33
C ASP A 29 11.78 0.68 9.82
N GLY A 30 10.73 0.80 10.64
CA GLY A 30 10.00 -0.35 11.18
C GLY A 30 10.61 -1.00 12.43
N SER A 31 11.80 -0.58 12.87
CA SER A 31 12.48 -1.19 14.03
C SER A 31 11.68 -1.11 15.34
N ASP A 32 10.93 -0.02 15.52
CA ASP A 32 10.11 0.25 16.71
C ASP A 32 8.76 -0.48 16.74
N ILE A 33 8.41 -1.23 15.69
CA ILE A 33 7.14 -1.95 15.60
C ILE A 33 7.00 -2.95 16.75
N LYS A 34 5.86 -2.91 17.44
CA LYS A 34 5.50 -3.73 18.61
C LYS A 34 4.16 -4.43 18.40
N ALA A 35 3.95 -5.53 19.11
CA ALA A 35 2.66 -6.20 19.08
C ALA A 35 1.59 -5.29 19.69
N GLY A 36 0.42 -5.25 19.06
CA GLY A 36 -0.69 -4.35 19.33
C GLY A 36 -0.68 -3.06 18.52
N ASP A 37 0.42 -2.70 17.84
CA ASP A 37 0.44 -1.53 16.94
C ASP A 37 -0.63 -1.68 15.85
N ARG A 38 -1.25 -0.55 15.46
CA ARG A 38 -2.36 -0.54 14.51
C ARG A 38 -1.87 -0.32 13.09
N VAL A 39 -2.58 -0.89 12.13
CA VAL A 39 -2.33 -0.69 10.70
C VAL A 39 -3.47 0.11 10.10
N ILE A 40 -3.14 1.29 9.59
CA ILE A 40 -4.06 2.18 8.90
C ILE A 40 -3.77 2.13 7.40
N GLY A 41 -4.76 1.77 6.59
CA GLY A 41 -4.67 1.74 5.14
C GLY A 41 -5.22 3.01 4.50
N LEU A 42 -4.49 3.60 3.56
CA LEU A 42 -4.98 4.64 2.67
C LEU A 42 -5.43 4.01 1.35
N PRO A 43 -6.62 4.38 0.83
CA PRO A 43 -7.18 3.80 -0.37
C PRO A 43 -6.31 4.07 -1.59
N SER A 44 -6.16 3.07 -2.44
CA SER A 44 -5.69 3.19 -3.82
C SER A 44 -6.73 3.88 -4.71
N SER A 45 -6.31 4.33 -5.89
CA SER A 45 -7.20 4.75 -6.97
C SER A 45 -7.57 3.59 -7.90
N GLY A 46 -7.02 2.39 -7.71
CA GLY A 46 -7.15 1.27 -8.64
C GLY A 46 -5.88 0.42 -8.64
N PHE A 47 -5.50 -0.15 -9.77
CA PHE A 47 -4.30 -0.98 -9.90
C PHE A 47 -2.97 -0.23 -9.70
N HIS A 48 -3.02 1.10 -9.71
CA HIS A 48 -1.84 1.96 -9.76
C HIS A 48 -0.98 1.60 -10.98
N SER A 49 0.29 1.26 -10.78
CA SER A 49 1.25 0.92 -11.85
C SER A 49 1.68 -0.56 -11.82
N ASN A 50 0.97 -1.44 -11.11
CA ASN A 50 1.40 -2.83 -10.90
C ASN A 50 0.34 -3.85 -11.36
N GLY A 51 0.79 -5.05 -11.78
CA GLY A 51 -0.09 -6.16 -12.11
C GLY A 51 -0.75 -6.11 -13.50
N TYR A 52 -0.41 -5.15 -14.36
CA TYR A 52 -1.01 -5.00 -15.69
C TYR A 52 -0.82 -6.22 -16.61
N SER A 53 0.27 -6.98 -16.47
CA SER A 53 0.43 -8.24 -17.20
C SER A 53 -0.66 -9.25 -16.84
N LEU A 54 -1.06 -9.32 -15.57
CA LEU A 54 -2.15 -10.18 -15.11
C LEU A 54 -3.51 -9.65 -15.57
N VAL A 55 -3.73 -8.33 -15.50
CA VAL A 55 -4.96 -7.69 -16.00
C VAL A 55 -5.17 -7.98 -17.48
N ARG A 56 -4.13 -7.79 -18.32
CA ARG A 56 -4.19 -8.06 -19.77
C ARG A 56 -4.49 -9.52 -20.09
N ARG A 57 -3.97 -10.46 -19.30
CA ARG A 57 -4.21 -11.90 -19.48
C ARG A 57 -5.60 -12.32 -18.99
N ALA A 58 -6.11 -11.70 -17.94
CA ALA A 58 -7.38 -12.04 -17.31
C ALA A 58 -8.60 -11.50 -18.06
N LEU A 59 -8.47 -10.34 -18.71
CA LEU A 59 -9.58 -9.67 -19.40
C LEU A 59 -9.47 -9.84 -20.92
N SER A 60 -10.59 -10.14 -21.57
CA SER A 60 -10.71 -10.07 -23.03
C SER A 60 -10.55 -8.64 -23.55
N SER A 61 -10.23 -8.47 -24.84
CA SER A 61 -10.07 -7.14 -25.45
C SER A 61 -11.32 -6.26 -25.34
N SER A 62 -12.52 -6.85 -25.37
CA SER A 62 -13.78 -6.11 -25.16
C SER A 62 -13.95 -5.64 -23.73
N GLN A 63 -13.60 -6.48 -22.74
CA GLN A 63 -13.60 -6.10 -21.32
C GLN A 63 -12.54 -5.03 -21.02
N GLN A 64 -11.33 -5.14 -21.59
CA GLN A 64 -10.29 -4.13 -21.44
C GLN A 64 -10.77 -2.76 -21.94
N LYS A 65 -11.46 -2.72 -23.09
CA LYS A 65 -12.09 -1.48 -23.60
C LYS A 65 -13.21 -0.99 -22.69
N LYS A 66 -14.08 -1.89 -22.24
CA LYS A 66 -15.23 -1.55 -21.38
C LYS A 66 -14.81 -0.93 -20.04
N TYR A 67 -13.75 -1.45 -19.43
CA TYR A 67 -13.24 -1.01 -18.12
C TYR A 67 -11.96 -0.18 -18.23
N ALA A 68 -11.69 0.41 -19.39
CA ALA A 68 -10.43 1.12 -19.65
C ALA A 68 -10.20 2.27 -18.66
N LYS A 69 -11.26 2.97 -18.26
CA LYS A 69 -11.18 4.10 -17.34
C LYS A 69 -10.69 3.68 -15.95
N GLU A 70 -11.22 2.58 -15.43
CA GLU A 70 -10.86 2.02 -14.12
C GLU A 70 -9.50 1.33 -14.15
N ILE A 71 -9.16 0.67 -15.26
CA ILE A 71 -7.88 0.02 -15.45
C ILE A 71 -6.75 1.05 -15.54
N LEU A 72 -6.97 2.16 -16.24
CA LEU A 72 -5.98 3.20 -16.50
C LEU A 72 -6.07 4.37 -15.51
N GLU A 73 -6.81 4.23 -14.40
CA GLU A 73 -6.90 5.29 -13.41
C GLU A 73 -5.50 5.62 -12.86
N PRO A 74 -5.05 6.89 -12.92
CA PRO A 74 -3.70 7.27 -12.49
C PRO A 74 -3.41 6.90 -11.04
N THR A 75 -2.14 6.59 -10.76
CA THR A 75 -1.69 6.28 -9.40
C THR A 75 -1.90 7.48 -8.48
N LYS A 76 -2.61 7.26 -7.37
CA LYS A 76 -2.76 8.26 -6.31
C LYS A 76 -1.40 8.58 -5.68
N ILE A 77 -1.11 9.88 -5.50
CA ILE A 77 0.09 10.38 -4.80
C ILE A 77 -0.29 10.68 -3.35
N TYR A 78 0.45 10.12 -2.39
CA TYR A 78 0.19 10.24 -0.94
C TYR A 78 1.14 11.20 -0.20
N ALA A 79 2.06 11.84 -0.91
CA ALA A 79 3.15 12.61 -0.29
C ALA A 79 2.63 13.71 0.64
N LYS A 80 1.59 14.45 0.23
CA LYS A 80 1.01 15.54 1.03
C LYS A 80 0.35 15.01 2.30
N GLU A 81 -0.44 13.93 2.19
CA GLU A 81 -1.09 13.30 3.33
C GLU A 81 -0.07 12.76 4.34
N ILE A 82 0.99 12.10 3.86
CA ILE A 82 2.03 11.57 4.73
C ILE A 82 2.81 12.67 5.42
N LEU A 83 3.25 13.71 4.70
CA LEU A 83 3.96 14.83 5.30
C LEU A 83 3.11 15.50 6.40
N ALA A 84 1.81 15.68 6.19
CA ALA A 84 0.92 16.25 7.20
C ALA A 84 0.75 15.36 8.44
N ILE A 85 0.77 14.03 8.29
CA ILE A 85 0.74 13.08 9.42
C ILE A 85 2.06 13.18 10.20
N LEU A 86 3.19 13.15 9.49
CA LEU A 86 4.51 13.21 10.12
C LEU A 86 4.71 14.53 10.86
N GLU A 87 4.34 15.65 10.25
CA GLU A 87 4.35 16.96 10.89
C GLU A 87 3.51 16.96 12.17
N LYS A 88 2.32 16.36 12.16
CA LYS A 88 1.45 16.37 13.34
C LYS A 88 1.95 15.46 14.47
N PHE A 89 2.48 14.29 14.14
CA PHE A 89 2.71 13.21 15.12
C PHE A 89 4.19 12.92 15.41
N GLU A 90 5.12 13.38 14.59
CA GLU A 90 6.58 13.14 14.71
C GLU A 90 7.42 14.41 14.96
N ASN A 91 6.81 15.60 15.03
CA ASN A 91 7.56 16.87 15.13
C ASN A 91 8.32 17.12 16.45
N GLU A 92 8.04 16.38 17.52
CA GLU A 92 8.79 16.51 18.78
C GLU A 92 10.11 15.74 18.70
N ALA A 93 11.21 16.47 18.63
CA ALA A 93 12.56 15.93 18.78
C ALA A 93 12.72 15.35 20.19
N ALA A 94 13.22 14.11 20.28
CA ALA A 94 13.49 13.36 21.52
C ALA A 94 12.33 12.55 22.12
N ARG A 95 11.73 11.65 21.33
CA ARG A 95 11.02 10.48 21.90
C ARG A 95 11.86 9.23 21.77
N SER A 96 11.78 8.35 22.78
CA SER A 96 12.46 7.06 22.80
C SER A 96 11.86 6.02 21.84
N SER A 97 10.70 6.32 21.22
CA SER A 97 10.00 5.47 20.27
C SER A 97 9.17 6.35 19.34
N LYS A 98 9.12 6.01 18.05
CA LYS A 98 8.28 6.72 17.05
C LYS A 98 6.78 6.42 17.23
N ASN A 99 5.93 7.39 16.90
CA ASN A 99 4.46 7.20 16.85
C ASN A 99 4.06 6.54 15.53
N ILE A 100 4.64 6.97 14.41
CA ILE A 100 4.57 6.38 13.08
C ILE A 100 5.80 5.48 12.91
N LYS A 101 5.57 4.17 12.95
CA LYS A 101 6.64 3.18 13.07
C LYS A 101 7.06 2.60 11.73
N ALA A 102 6.15 2.54 10.77
CA ALA A 102 6.44 2.18 9.40
C ALA A 102 5.41 2.77 8.43
N ILE A 103 5.84 2.98 7.19
CA ILE A 103 4.99 3.33 6.06
C ILE A 103 5.35 2.37 4.92
N ALA A 104 4.39 1.58 4.46
CA ALA A 104 4.57 0.63 3.38
C ALA A 104 3.76 1.05 2.15
N HIS A 105 4.45 1.27 1.02
CA HIS A 105 3.80 1.52 -0.27
C HIS A 105 3.46 0.20 -0.94
N ILE A 106 2.17 -0.05 -1.15
CA ILE A 106 1.63 -1.32 -1.64
C ILE A 106 1.71 -1.33 -3.17
N THR A 107 2.86 -1.75 -3.69
CA THR A 107 3.19 -1.88 -5.12
C THR A 107 3.19 -3.35 -5.54
N GLY A 108 4.01 -3.79 -6.51
CA GLY A 108 4.13 -5.21 -6.88
C GLY A 108 4.54 -6.09 -5.70
N GLY A 109 4.03 -7.32 -5.60
CA GLY A 109 4.17 -8.14 -4.38
C GLY A 109 3.24 -7.72 -3.23
N ALA A 110 2.63 -6.53 -3.35
CA ALA A 110 1.53 -5.99 -2.57
C ALA A 110 1.61 -6.28 -1.07
N PHE A 111 0.61 -6.96 -0.51
CA PHE A 111 0.56 -7.24 0.92
C PHE A 111 1.72 -8.16 1.33
N TYR A 112 1.85 -9.32 0.67
CA TYR A 112 2.79 -10.35 1.12
C TYR A 112 4.25 -9.94 1.07
N GLU A 113 4.65 -9.07 0.14
CA GLU A 113 6.03 -8.59 0.02
C GLU A 113 6.21 -7.20 0.63
N LYS A 114 5.43 -6.19 0.20
CA LYS A 114 5.73 -4.79 0.55
C LYS A 114 5.36 -4.47 1.98
N LEU A 115 4.22 -4.97 2.46
CA LEU A 115 3.82 -4.74 3.84
C LEU A 115 4.73 -5.53 4.80
N THR A 116 5.00 -6.82 4.55
CA THR A 116 5.86 -7.61 5.47
C THR A 116 7.31 -7.13 5.53
N LYS A 117 7.83 -6.45 4.50
CA LYS A 117 9.21 -5.95 4.45
C LYS A 117 9.54 -4.96 5.59
N VAL A 118 8.54 -4.27 6.13
CA VAL A 118 8.73 -3.31 7.23
C VAL A 118 8.71 -3.98 8.61
N LEU A 119 8.38 -5.27 8.71
CA LEU A 119 8.31 -5.97 9.99
C LEU A 119 9.69 -6.29 10.54
N PRO A 120 9.94 -6.07 11.86
CA PRO A 120 11.07 -6.67 12.54
C PRO A 120 10.83 -8.17 12.74
N LEU A 121 11.87 -8.90 13.19
CA LEU A 121 11.71 -10.32 13.57
C LEU A 121 10.74 -10.47 14.74
N GLY A 122 10.07 -11.63 14.85
CA GLY A 122 9.15 -11.92 15.96
C GLY A 122 7.78 -11.23 15.86
N LYS A 123 7.40 -10.74 14.67
CA LYS A 123 6.13 -10.06 14.42
C LYS A 123 5.50 -10.51 13.11
N CYS A 124 4.18 -10.47 13.05
CA CYS A 124 3.42 -10.54 11.81
C CYS A 124 2.28 -9.51 11.79
N PHE A 125 1.69 -9.28 10.63
CA PHE A 125 0.45 -8.50 10.53
C PHE A 125 -0.77 -9.42 10.53
N SER A 126 -1.76 -9.02 11.32
CA SER A 126 -3.11 -9.58 11.37
C SER A 126 -4.03 -8.59 10.66
N ILE A 127 -4.40 -8.89 9.41
CA ILE A 127 -5.16 -8.00 8.52
C ILE A 127 -6.61 -8.48 8.45
N ASN A 128 -7.54 -7.60 8.75
CA ASN A 128 -8.97 -7.91 8.81
C ASN A 128 -9.57 -7.71 7.42
N LYS A 129 -9.92 -8.79 6.71
CA LYS A 129 -10.64 -8.67 5.45
C LYS A 129 -11.99 -8.00 5.69
N GLY A 130 -12.52 -7.31 4.68
CA GLY A 130 -13.79 -6.58 4.79
C GLY A 130 -13.72 -5.26 5.57
N SER A 131 -12.58 -4.93 6.20
CA SER A 131 -12.39 -3.65 6.90
C SER A 131 -12.18 -2.45 5.95
N TRP A 132 -12.02 -2.69 4.65
CA TRP A 132 -11.99 -1.67 3.61
C TRP A 132 -12.79 -2.09 2.39
N VAL A 133 -13.10 -1.10 1.55
CA VAL A 133 -13.81 -1.34 0.28
C VAL A 133 -12.80 -1.72 -0.79
N ILE A 134 -12.94 -2.92 -1.36
CA ILE A 134 -12.20 -3.36 -2.54
C ILE A 134 -12.91 -2.82 -3.79
N PRO A 135 -12.23 -2.05 -4.66
CA PRO A 135 -12.84 -1.58 -5.90
C PRO A 135 -13.33 -2.74 -6.79
N LYS A 136 -14.52 -2.59 -7.39
CA LYS A 136 -15.19 -3.66 -8.15
C LYS A 136 -14.35 -4.22 -9.30
N ILE A 137 -13.46 -3.41 -9.87
CA ILE A 137 -12.57 -3.85 -10.95
C ILE A 137 -11.64 -5.00 -10.56
N PHE A 138 -11.22 -5.09 -9.28
CA PHE A 138 -10.42 -6.21 -8.81
C PHE A 138 -11.21 -7.52 -8.84
N GLU A 139 -12.49 -7.49 -8.44
CA GLU A 139 -13.38 -8.65 -8.50
C GLU A 139 -13.64 -9.07 -9.96
N ILE A 140 -13.83 -8.11 -10.87
CA ILE A 140 -14.02 -8.37 -12.30
C ILE A 140 -12.79 -9.08 -12.88
N VAL A 141 -11.58 -8.61 -12.56
CA VAL A 141 -10.32 -9.24 -12.98
C VAL A 141 -10.17 -10.62 -12.38
N GLN A 142 -10.45 -10.78 -11.08
CA GLN A 142 -10.37 -12.06 -10.38
C GLN A 142 -11.27 -13.10 -11.03
N ASN A 143 -12.54 -12.76 -11.23
CA ASN A 143 -13.54 -13.68 -11.78
C ASN A 143 -13.26 -14.02 -13.25
N SER A 144 -12.89 -13.02 -14.06
CA SER A 144 -12.60 -13.25 -15.48
C SER A 144 -11.36 -14.11 -15.69
N GLY A 145 -10.32 -13.89 -14.87
CA GLY A 145 -9.07 -14.65 -14.95
C GLY A 145 -9.06 -15.94 -14.13
N LYS A 146 -10.13 -16.26 -13.39
CA LYS A 146 -10.18 -17.36 -12.40
C LYS A 146 -8.96 -17.36 -11.47
N ILE A 147 -8.61 -16.17 -10.97
CA ILE A 147 -7.39 -15.95 -10.18
C ILE A 147 -7.67 -16.31 -8.72
N ASP A 148 -6.79 -17.12 -8.13
CA ASP A 148 -6.84 -17.44 -6.71
C ASP A 148 -6.71 -16.17 -5.86
N GLU A 149 -7.44 -16.12 -4.74
CA GLU A 149 -7.45 -14.94 -3.88
C GLU A 149 -6.05 -14.60 -3.33
N LYS A 150 -5.24 -15.61 -2.99
CA LYS A 150 -3.86 -15.39 -2.54
C LYS A 150 -3.02 -14.72 -3.63
N GLU A 151 -3.23 -15.10 -4.88
CA GLU A 151 -2.54 -14.47 -6.01
C GLU A 151 -3.03 -13.04 -6.25
N MET A 152 -4.33 -12.76 -6.01
CA MET A 152 -4.85 -11.39 -6.02
C MET A 152 -4.14 -10.50 -4.99
N TYR A 153 -4.02 -10.94 -3.73
CA TYR A 153 -3.33 -10.19 -2.66
C TYR A 153 -1.80 -10.16 -2.82
N ARG A 154 -1.22 -11.05 -3.63
CA ARG A 154 0.20 -11.04 -4.00
C ARG A 154 0.48 -10.03 -5.11
N THR A 155 -0.39 -9.96 -6.11
CA THR A 155 -0.15 -9.14 -7.30
C THR A 155 -0.69 -7.72 -7.14
N PHE A 156 -1.85 -7.57 -6.50
CA PHE A 156 -2.58 -6.31 -6.46
C PHE A 156 -2.66 -5.72 -5.05
N ASN A 157 -2.80 -4.40 -5.00
CA ASN A 157 -2.98 -3.65 -3.77
C ASN A 157 -4.36 -3.82 -3.12
N MET A 158 -5.28 -4.53 -3.79
CA MET A 158 -6.65 -4.86 -3.34
C MET A 158 -7.44 -3.68 -2.77
N GLY A 159 -7.17 -2.45 -3.22
CA GLY A 159 -7.84 -1.24 -2.74
C GLY A 159 -7.06 -0.41 -1.73
N ILE A 160 -5.94 -0.90 -1.17
CA ILE A 160 -5.08 -0.15 -0.24
C ILE A 160 -3.76 0.18 -0.92
N GLY A 161 -3.54 1.45 -1.26
CA GLY A 161 -2.30 1.88 -1.92
C GLY A 161 -1.15 2.10 -0.94
N LEU A 162 -1.43 2.48 0.30
CA LEU A 162 -0.41 2.76 1.31
C LEU A 162 -0.88 2.26 2.68
N ALA A 163 0.02 1.67 3.46
CA ALA A 163 -0.27 1.24 4.84
C ALA A 163 0.68 1.94 5.82
N ILE A 164 0.13 2.39 6.94
CA ILE A 164 0.83 3.11 8.00
C ILE A 164 0.72 2.29 9.28
N VAL A 165 1.86 1.94 9.89
CA VAL A 165 1.91 1.27 11.19
C VAL A 165 2.08 2.33 12.26
N VAL A 166 1.13 2.39 13.19
CA VAL A 166 1.06 3.43 14.22
C VAL A 166 1.06 2.81 15.61
N ASP A 167 1.63 3.52 16.58
CA ASP A 167 1.55 3.12 17.98
C ASP A 167 0.09 3.02 18.41
N LYS A 168 -0.27 1.92 19.07
CA LYS A 168 -1.64 1.68 19.53
C LYS A 168 -2.21 2.80 20.39
N ARG A 169 -1.36 3.53 21.14
CA ARG A 169 -1.76 4.60 22.06
C ARG A 169 -2.26 5.84 21.32
N ILE A 170 -1.73 6.09 20.12
CA ILE A 170 -2.05 7.30 19.32
C ILE A 170 -2.88 6.99 18.06
N ALA A 171 -3.14 5.70 17.78
CA ALA A 171 -3.92 5.29 16.61
C ALA A 171 -5.26 6.06 16.49
N GLY A 172 -6.02 6.16 17.59
CA GLY A 172 -7.28 6.90 17.59
C GLY A 172 -7.12 8.40 17.32
N GLU A 173 -6.00 9.01 17.70
CA GLU A 173 -5.71 10.41 17.40
C GLU A 173 -5.34 10.61 15.92
N VAL A 174 -4.55 9.69 15.35
CA VAL A 174 -4.23 9.68 13.91
C VAL A 174 -5.51 9.55 13.09
N GLU A 175 -6.39 8.62 13.44
CA GLU A 175 -7.67 8.45 12.77
C GLU A 175 -8.55 9.71 12.87
N LYS A 176 -8.64 10.35 14.04
CA LYS A 176 -9.34 11.63 14.21
C LYS A 176 -8.74 12.74 13.35
N PHE A 177 -7.41 12.82 13.27
CA PHE A 177 -6.71 13.79 12.43
C PHE A 177 -7.01 13.57 10.95
N LEU A 178 -6.96 12.33 10.46
CA LEU A 178 -7.29 11.97 9.09
C LEU A 178 -8.74 12.34 8.76
N LYS A 179 -9.71 12.06 9.66
CA LYS A 179 -11.10 12.50 9.53
C LYS A 179 -11.20 14.03 9.41
N LYS A 180 -10.54 14.78 10.29
CA LYS A 180 -10.53 16.26 10.28
C LYS A 180 -9.95 16.83 8.98
N LYS A 181 -8.91 16.19 8.43
CA LYS A 181 -8.29 16.56 7.16
C LYS A 181 -9.04 16.03 5.93
N ARG A 182 -10.17 15.33 6.11
CA ARG A 182 -10.96 14.68 5.05
C ARG A 182 -10.13 13.69 4.21
N ILE A 183 -9.11 13.09 4.82
CA ILE A 183 -8.31 12.04 4.19
C ILE A 183 -9.05 10.73 4.44
N LYS A 184 -9.44 10.03 3.38
CA LYS A 184 -10.06 8.70 3.48
C LYS A 184 -9.03 7.68 3.95
N PHE A 185 -9.40 6.84 4.91
CA PHE A 185 -8.56 5.77 5.45
C PHE A 185 -9.42 4.62 5.97
N PHE A 186 -8.78 3.51 6.29
CA PHE A 186 -9.37 2.33 6.90
C PHE A 186 -8.47 1.80 8.02
N SER A 187 -9.05 1.31 9.10
CA SER A 187 -8.31 0.55 10.12
C SER A 187 -8.27 -0.90 9.66
N ILE A 188 -7.14 -1.32 9.08
CA ILE A 188 -7.07 -2.58 8.31
C ILE A 188 -6.54 -3.76 9.11
N GLY A 189 -6.03 -3.53 10.32
CA GLY A 189 -5.51 -4.60 11.15
C GLY A 189 -4.56 -4.13 12.23
N GLU A 190 -3.74 -5.05 12.70
CA GLU A 190 -2.78 -4.84 13.77
C GLU A 190 -1.54 -5.72 13.62
N VAL A 191 -0.52 -5.41 14.41
CA VAL A 191 0.69 -6.22 14.54
C VAL A 191 0.50 -7.22 15.68
N VAL A 192 0.80 -8.49 15.45
CA VAL A 192 0.78 -9.53 16.49
C VAL A 192 2.15 -10.20 16.63
N LYS A 193 2.35 -10.95 17.72
CA LYS A 193 3.56 -11.74 17.92
C LYS A 193 3.51 -12.98 17.02
N ASP A 194 4.58 -13.24 16.28
CA ASP A 194 4.76 -14.47 15.52
C ASP A 194 6.24 -14.68 15.19
N ASN A 195 6.70 -15.92 15.16
CA ASN A 195 8.11 -16.22 14.88
C ASN A 195 8.48 -15.95 13.40
N LYS A 196 7.50 -15.81 12.51
CA LYS A 196 7.70 -15.56 11.08
C LYS A 196 7.15 -14.19 10.67
N ARG A 197 7.91 -13.51 9.80
CA ARG A 197 7.42 -12.31 9.09
C ARG A 197 6.41 -12.74 8.05
N LYS A 198 5.12 -12.57 8.34
CA LYS A 198 4.03 -12.95 7.45
C LYS A 198 2.83 -12.00 7.58
N ILE A 199 1.83 -12.25 6.75
CA ILE A 199 0.49 -11.71 6.93
C ILE A 199 -0.45 -12.88 7.22
N VAL A 200 -1.28 -12.67 8.23
CA VAL A 200 -2.46 -13.49 8.50
C VAL A 200 -3.65 -12.65 8.12
N PHE A 201 -4.50 -13.18 7.25
CA PHE A 201 -5.76 -12.54 6.94
C PHE A 201 -6.86 -13.16 7.79
N ASN A 202 -7.58 -12.34 8.54
CA ASN A 202 -8.75 -12.75 9.31
C ASN A 202 -10.00 -12.57 8.45
N ALA A 203 -10.95 -13.48 8.60
CA ALA A 203 -12.28 -13.41 8.01
C ALA A 203 -13.17 -12.42 8.76
#